data_AF-A0A2P6FFI3-F1
#
_entry.id   AF-A0A2P6FFI3-F1
#
_cell.length_a   1.000
_cell.length_b   1.000
_cell.length_c   1.000
_cell.angle_alpha   90.00
_cell.angle_beta   90.00
_cell.angle_gamma   90.00
#
_symmetry.space_group_name_H-M   'P 1'
#
loop_
_entity.id
_entity.type
_entity.pdbx_description
1 polymer ?
#
loop_
_entity_poly.entity_id
_entity_poly.type
_entity_poly.pdbx_seq_one_letter_code
_entity_poly.pdbx_strand_id
1 'polypeptide(L)'
;MKKYERLDINEIVNLEKLKDNDLFKKKNGTINIRKIAKKMNRDYKTIWQELNVFDNINDYNATKAQKIHDKNKRQCRKYSIDFLHYLLKNCKYL
;
A
#
# COMPACT_ATOMS: atom_id res chain seq x y z
N MET A 1 12.45 11.91 4.04
CA MET A 1 11.57 10.85 4.58
C MET A 1 12.10 9.53 4.03
N LYS A 2 12.49 8.55 4.87
CA LYS A 2 12.93 7.25 4.35
C LYS A 2 11.80 6.65 3.51
N LYS A 3 12.12 6.17 2.32
CA LYS A 3 11.16 5.52 1.41
C LYS A 3 10.65 4.28 2.14
N TYR A 4 9.35 4.00 2.07
CA TYR A 4 8.80 2.76 2.60
C TYR A 4 9.48 1.61 1.87
N GLU A 5 10.21 0.79 2.63
CA GLU A 5 10.85 -0.42 2.16
C GLU A 5 10.00 -1.59 2.61
N ARG A 6 9.57 -2.41 1.64
CA ARG A 6 8.82 -3.63 1.87
C ARG A 6 9.71 -4.61 2.65
N LEU A 7 9.08 -5.39 3.53
CA LEU A 7 9.77 -6.53 4.15
C LEU A 7 10.07 -7.60 3.09
N ASP A 8 11.20 -8.29 3.27
CA ASP A 8 11.47 -9.49 2.48
C ASP A 8 10.56 -10.66 2.89
N ILE A 9 10.57 -11.75 2.12
CA ILE A 9 9.71 -12.92 2.36
C ILE A 9 9.99 -13.56 3.73
N ASN A 10 11.25 -13.62 4.17
CA ASN A 10 11.62 -14.21 5.45
C ASN A 10 11.17 -13.34 6.62
N GLU A 11 11.32 -12.03 6.49
CA GLU A 11 10.82 -11.03 7.43
C GLU A 11 9.31 -11.05 7.53
N ILE A 12 8.60 -11.24 6.41
CA ILE A 12 7.15 -11.44 6.36
C ILE A 12 6.75 -12.67 7.19
N VAL A 13 7.37 -13.83 6.94
CA VAL A 13 7.09 -15.06 7.70
C VAL A 13 7.40 -14.87 9.20
N ASN A 14 8.46 -14.14 9.52
CA ASN A 14 8.79 -13.82 10.90
C ASN A 14 7.76 -12.88 11.55
N LEU A 15 7.27 -11.88 10.81
CA LEU A 15 6.24 -10.97 11.27
C LEU A 15 4.93 -11.71 11.58
N GLU A 16 4.54 -12.67 10.74
CA GLU A 16 3.36 -13.51 10.95
C GLU A 16 3.49 -14.34 12.25
N LYS A 17 4.63 -15.00 12.47
CA LYS A 17 4.90 -15.73 13.72
C LYS A 17 4.88 -14.84 14.96
N LEU A 18 5.39 -13.61 14.83
CA LEU A 18 5.40 -12.63 15.93
C LEU A 18 4.01 -12.07 16.21
N LYS A 19 3.17 -11.92 15.18
CA LYS A 19 1.78 -11.46 15.30
C LYS A 19 0.96 -12.41 16.18
N ASP A 20 1.13 -13.71 15.99
CA ASP A 20 0.33 -14.73 16.68
C ASP A 20 0.80 -15.03 18.10
N ASN A 21 2.07 -14.72 18.40
CA ASN A 21 2.68 -14.97 19.70
C ASN A 21 2.16 -14.03 20.80
N ASP A 22 1.66 -14.61 21.89
CA ASP A 22 1.07 -13.87 23.02
C ASP A 22 2.04 -12.90 23.71
N LEU A 23 3.35 -13.15 23.66
CA LEU A 23 4.37 -12.24 24.20
C LEU A 23 4.38 -10.88 23.47
N PHE A 24 3.89 -10.84 22.23
CA PHE A 24 3.82 -9.63 21.41
C PHE A 24 2.41 -9.03 21.36
N LYS A 25 1.48 -9.55 22.17
CA LYS A 25 0.17 -8.93 22.39
C LYS A 25 0.21 -8.00 23.61
N LYS A 26 -0.67 -7.01 23.62
CA LYS A 26 -0.94 -6.15 24.77
C LYS A 26 -1.86 -6.90 25.74
N LYS A 27 -2.06 -6.35 26.94
CA LYS A 27 -2.96 -6.92 27.96
C LYS A 27 -4.39 -7.14 27.47
N ASN A 28 -4.84 -6.35 26.49
CA ASN A 28 -6.17 -6.46 25.88
C ASN A 28 -6.21 -7.42 24.66
N GLY A 29 -5.18 -8.23 24.44
CA GLY A 29 -5.08 -9.18 23.32
C GLY A 29 -4.71 -8.56 21.97
N THR A 30 -4.66 -7.23 21.84
CA THR A 30 -4.28 -6.58 20.57
C THR A 30 -2.77 -6.62 20.31
N ILE A 31 -2.37 -6.63 19.04
CA ILE A 31 -0.95 -6.70 18.64
C ILE A 31 -0.17 -5.47 19.15
N ASN A 32 1.02 -5.71 19.71
CA ASN A 32 1.95 -4.67 20.13
C ASN A 32 2.99 -4.36 19.04
N ILE A 33 2.58 -3.55 18.07
CA ILE A 33 3.40 -3.19 16.90
C ILE A 33 4.76 -2.60 17.29
N ARG A 34 4.83 -1.76 18.34
CA ARG A 34 6.10 -1.17 18.78
C ARG A 34 7.09 -2.23 19.27
N LYS A 35 6.60 -3.26 19.96
CA LYS A 35 7.44 -4.36 20.46
C LYS A 35 7.97 -5.22 19.32
N ILE A 36 7.11 -5.50 18.33
CA ILE A 36 7.48 -6.21 17.10
C ILE A 36 8.53 -5.41 16.30
N ALA A 37 8.28 -4.12 16.06
CA ALA A 37 9.18 -3.23 15.34
C ALA A 37 10.60 -3.22 15.95
N LYS A 38 10.70 -3.15 17.29
CA LYS A 38 11.98 -3.28 18.00
C LYS A 38 12.63 -4.65 17.79
N LYS A 39 11.86 -5.74 17.86
CA LYS A 39 12.38 -7.11 17.69
C LYS A 39 12.91 -7.37 16.28
N MET A 40 12.26 -6.80 15.27
CA MET A 40 12.64 -6.92 13.86
C MET A 40 13.65 -5.87 13.41
N ASN A 41 14.00 -4.89 14.27
CA ASN A 41 14.82 -3.73 13.91
C ASN A 41 14.26 -2.95 12.70
N ARG A 42 12.94 -2.75 12.69
CA ARG A 42 12.22 -2.03 11.62
C ARG A 42 11.45 -0.85 12.19
N ASP A 43 11.09 0.08 11.32
CA ASP A 43 10.28 1.23 11.73
C ASP A 43 8.84 0.79 12.04
N TYR A 44 8.21 1.48 12.99
CA TYR A 44 6.82 1.26 13.36
C TYR A 44 5.90 1.33 12.14
N LYS A 45 6.13 2.31 11.26
CA LYS A 45 5.29 2.55 10.09
C LYS A 45 5.36 1.38 9.10
N THR A 46 6.56 0.83 8.88
CA THR A 46 6.74 -0.34 8.02
C THR A 46 5.94 -1.54 8.54
N ILE A 47 6.07 -1.88 9.83
CA ILE A 47 5.33 -3.00 10.41
C ILE A 47 3.81 -2.79 10.35
N TRP A 48 3.34 -1.58 10.66
CA TRP A 48 1.91 -1.25 10.57
C TRP A 48 1.36 -1.40 9.15
N GLN A 49 2.13 -0.95 8.14
CA GLN A 49 1.73 -1.09 6.74
C GLN A 49 1.68 -2.54 6.28
N GLU A 50 2.67 -3.37 6.64
CA GLU A 50 2.66 -4.79 6.27
C GLU A 50 1.53 -5.56 6.98
N LEU A 51 1.29 -5.29 8.27
CA LEU A 51 0.15 -5.88 8.99
C LEU A 51 -1.18 -5.52 8.35
N ASN A 52 -1.37 -4.25 7.98
CA ASN A 52 -2.57 -3.83 7.24
C ASN A 52 -2.66 -4.53 5.89
N VAL A 53 -1.54 -4.77 5.18
CA VAL A 53 -1.58 -5.50 3.92
C VAL A 53 -2.02 -6.94 4.16
N PHE A 54 -1.49 -7.65 5.17
CA PHE A 54 -1.93 -9.02 5.48
C PHE A 54 -3.43 -9.11 5.75
N ASP A 55 -3.96 -8.22 6.60
CA ASP A 55 -5.38 -8.24 6.93
C ASP A 55 -6.25 -7.91 5.70
N ASN A 56 -5.70 -7.17 4.72
CA ASN A 56 -6.36 -6.83 3.46
C ASN A 56 -6.05 -7.81 2.29
N ILE A 57 -5.19 -8.83 2.46
CA ILE A 57 -4.93 -9.83 1.39
C ILE A 57 -6.23 -10.58 1.04
N ASN A 58 -7.06 -10.87 2.04
CA ASN A 58 -8.39 -11.45 1.84
C ASN A 58 -9.39 -10.47 1.18
N ASP A 59 -9.03 -9.19 1.09
CA ASP A 59 -9.85 -8.12 0.50
C ASP A 59 -9.45 -7.81 -0.96
N TYR A 60 -8.49 -8.55 -1.52
CA TYR A 60 -8.19 -8.49 -2.95
C TYR A 60 -9.38 -8.99 -3.75
N ASN A 61 -10.10 -8.05 -4.34
CA ASN A 61 -11.23 -8.31 -5.21
C ASN A 61 -10.87 -7.92 -6.64
N ALA A 62 -10.68 -8.92 -7.50
CA ALA A 62 -10.32 -8.73 -8.91
C ALA A 62 -11.28 -7.77 -9.63
N THR A 63 -12.58 -7.85 -9.33
CA THR A 63 -13.59 -6.96 -9.91
C THR A 63 -13.42 -5.51 -9.43
N LYS A 64 -13.11 -5.28 -8.15
CA LYS A 64 -12.80 -3.92 -7.64
C LYS A 64 -11.53 -3.38 -8.30
N ALA A 65 -10.48 -4.21 -8.41
CA ALA A 65 -9.22 -3.84 -9.04
C ALA A 65 -9.41 -3.45 -10.52
N GLN A 66 -10.17 -4.25 -11.28
CA GLN A 66 -10.50 -3.96 -12.68
C GLN A 66 -11.27 -2.65 -12.82
N LYS A 67 -12.28 -2.41 -11.96
CA LYS A 67 -13.05 -1.14 -11.97
C LYS A 67 -12.16 0.08 -11.72
N ILE A 68 -11.21 -0.01 -10.79
CA ILE A 68 -10.25 1.07 -10.51
C ILE A 68 -9.34 1.31 -11.73
N HIS A 69 -8.81 0.24 -12.31
CA HIS A 69 -8.00 0.33 -13.52
C HIS A 69 -8.75 1.02 -14.67
N ASP A 70 -9.99 0.62 -14.93
CA ASP A 70 -10.80 1.18 -16.01
C ASP A 70 -11.16 2.66 -15.78
N LYS A 71 -11.42 3.03 -14.51
CA LYS A 71 -11.62 4.43 -14.12
C LYS A 71 -10.37 5.26 -14.37
N ASN A 72 -9.20 4.77 -13.96
CA ASN A 72 -7.92 5.44 -14.19
C ASN A 72 -7.61 5.58 -15.68
N LYS A 73 -7.82 4.52 -16.48
CA LYS A 73 -7.67 4.52 -17.94
C LYS A 73 -8.58 5.56 -18.60
N ARG A 74 -9.84 5.68 -18.16
CA ARG A 74 -10.77 6.72 -18.64
C ARG A 74 -10.27 8.12 -18.29
N GLN A 75 -9.76 8.31 -17.09
CA GLN A 75 -9.25 9.60 -16.64
C GLN A 75 -7.99 10.02 -17.43
N CYS A 76 -7.03 9.11 -17.64
CA CYS A 76 -5.86 9.36 -18.47
C CYS A 76 -6.23 9.78 -19.90
N ARG A 77 -7.22 9.10 -20.51
CA ARG A 77 -7.71 9.46 -21.85
C ARG A 77 -8.32 10.86 -21.90
N LYS A 78 -9.10 11.25 -20.88
CA LYS A 78 -9.65 12.61 -20.77
C LYS A 78 -8.54 13.66 -20.72
N TYR A 79 -7.57 13.49 -19.80
CA TYR A 79 -6.44 14.40 -19.70
C TYR A 79 -5.64 14.50 -21.00
N SER A 80 -5.44 13.39 -21.71
CA SER A 80 -4.76 13.39 -23.01
C SER A 80 -5.53 14.18 -24.07
N ILE A 81 -6.85 14.04 -24.15
CA ILE A 81 -7.70 14.79 -25.08
C ILE A 81 -7.72 16.27 -24.72
N ASP A 82 -7.87 16.61 -23.45
CA ASP A 82 -7.87 18.00 -22.96
C ASP A 82 -6.54 18.69 -23.27
N PHE A 83 -5.43 17.98 -23.11
CA PHE A 83 -4.10 18.46 -23.48
C PHE A 83 -3.96 18.68 -24.99
N LEU A 84 -4.46 17.74 -25.81
CA LEU A 84 -4.45 17.88 -27.27
C LEU A 84 -5.31 19.08 -27.72
N HIS A 85 -6.49 19.28 -27.14
CA HIS A 85 -7.33 20.45 -27.41
C HIS A 85 -6.66 21.76 -27.00
N TYR A 86 -5.97 21.78 -25.85
CA TYR A 86 -5.20 22.94 -25.43
C TYR A 86 -4.09 23.29 -26.44
N LEU A 87 -3.34 22.29 -26.91
CA LEU A 87 -2.32 22.50 -27.94
C LEU A 87 -2.94 23.00 -29.25
N LEU A 88 -4.04 22.41 -29.74
CA LEU A 88 -4.69 22.84 -30.99
C LEU A 88 -5.27 24.26 -30.91
N LYS A 89 -5.75 24.71 -29.74
CA LYS A 89 -6.23 26.08 -29.53
C LYS A 89 -5.09 27.11 -29.48
N ASN A 90 -3.95 26.74 -28.91
CA ASN A 90 -2.83 27.66 -28.71
C ASN A 90 -1.75 27.60 -29.80
N CYS A 91 -1.71 26.53 -30.61
CA CYS A 91 -0.83 26.38 -31.77
C CYS A 91 -1.46 26.89 -33.08
N LYS A 92 -2.54 27.68 -33.03
CA LYS A 92 -3.14 28.36 -34.19
C LYS A 92 -2.30 29.55 -34.71
N TYR A 93 -1.00 29.59 -34.41
CA TYR A 93 -0.04 30.62 -34.83
C TYR A 93 1.32 30.01 -35.19
N LEU A 94 1.33 29.07 -36.15
CA LEU A 94 2.49 28.79 -36.99
C LEU A 94 2.07 28.89 -38.44
#